data_AF-A0A0P6WNR5-F1
#
_entry.id   AF-A0A0P6WNR5-F1
#
_cell.length_a   1.000
_cell.length_b   1.000
_cell.length_c   1.000
_cell.angle_alpha   90.00
_cell.angle_beta   90.00
_cell.angle_gamma   90.00
#
_symmetry.space_group_name_H-M   'P 1'
#
loop_
_entity.id
_entity.type
_entity.pdbx_description
1 polymer ?
#
loop_
_entity_poly.entity_id
_entity_poly.type
_entity_poly.pdbx_seq_one_letter_code
_entity_poly.pdbx_strand_id
1 'polypeptide(L)'
;MRTSTSHPLQIAAIEPAEEHGLVGLTFCPGKVQQGAMTGSWNRDLGMDLDAICAWNASVVVTLVEEHELAQLQVPQLGSEVLARHMDWYHLPIADRSIPDAAFEDAWKSAGPALRQRLRSGANVLVHCMGGLGRAGTIASRLLVELGWNPAEAVGQVRQVRPGAIETQGQTDYVLSLEDVPLAAPDTSLDAIRTRAMGAMLGLAVGDALGTTLEFHPRDSYPRLMDMVGGGPFGLEPGVWTDDTSMALALAESLADCGGLDEADLMQRLVRWHELGEYSPTGSCFDIGITVRQALARFKASGNPQSGSTDPLSAGNGSLMRLAPVAIRYWNDRAALRDAAARQSRTTHGAVEAVDACVAYAELLADAIAGKPASEVLQARSDDLAGNIASILAGSWRGKHRDTIRASGYVAHSLEASLWSISRSGTYAEAVLTAANLGEDADTTAAITGQLAGALHGVGAIPPDWLDRLAWRDRLEAAATRLFEASIE
;
A
#
# COMPACT_ATOMS: atom_id res chain seq x y z
N MET A 1 -1.23 -40.65 -11.62
CA MET A 1 -0.46 -39.39 -11.45
C MET A 1 -1.45 -38.30 -11.07
N ARG A 2 -1.17 -37.52 -10.03
CA ARG A 2 -2.06 -36.45 -9.54
C ARG A 2 -1.70 -35.13 -10.22
N THR A 3 -2.70 -34.37 -10.64
CA THR A 3 -2.56 -33.12 -11.40
C THR A 3 -3.40 -32.01 -10.76
N SER A 4 -3.22 -30.75 -11.17
CA SER A 4 -4.02 -29.62 -10.68
C SER A 4 -5.51 -29.76 -11.02
N THR A 5 -5.88 -30.48 -12.08
CA THR A 5 -7.29 -30.77 -12.42
C THR A 5 -7.86 -31.94 -11.61
N SER A 6 -7.13 -33.05 -11.52
CA SER A 6 -7.63 -34.26 -10.83
C SER A 6 -7.62 -34.12 -9.31
N HIS A 7 -6.70 -33.31 -8.79
CA HIS A 7 -6.52 -33.04 -7.37
C HIS A 7 -6.26 -31.54 -7.20
N PRO A 8 -7.31 -30.69 -7.27
CA PRO A 8 -7.17 -29.24 -7.14
C PRO A 8 -6.40 -28.83 -5.89
N LEU A 9 -5.64 -27.74 -5.99
CA LEU A 9 -4.85 -27.23 -4.87
C LEU A 9 -5.77 -26.96 -3.69
N GLN A 10 -5.40 -27.48 -2.52
CA GLN A 10 -6.14 -27.27 -1.27
C GLN A 10 -5.33 -26.33 -0.39
N ILE A 11 -5.97 -25.27 0.11
CA ILE A 11 -5.38 -24.31 1.05
C ILE A 11 -6.07 -24.54 2.40
N ALA A 12 -5.32 -25.02 3.38
CA ALA A 12 -5.80 -25.10 4.77
C ALA A 12 -5.67 -23.70 5.38
N ALA A 13 -6.77 -23.12 5.84
CA ALA A 13 -6.79 -21.74 6.31
C ALA A 13 -7.08 -21.68 7.82
N ILE A 14 -6.48 -20.70 8.48
CA ILE A 14 -6.72 -20.36 9.88
C ILE A 14 -6.97 -18.86 9.96
N GLU A 15 -8.05 -18.47 10.62
CA GLU A 15 -8.35 -17.08 10.95
C GLU A 15 -7.76 -16.76 12.33
N PRO A 16 -6.75 -15.88 12.43
CA PRO A 16 -6.10 -15.62 13.72
C PRO A 16 -7.00 -14.87 14.72
N ALA A 17 -7.87 -13.98 14.23
CA ALA A 17 -8.85 -13.22 15.01
C ALA A 17 -9.92 -12.65 14.07
N GLU A 18 -11.03 -12.16 14.62
CA GLU A 18 -12.04 -11.43 13.85
C GLU A 18 -11.41 -10.23 13.12
N GLU A 19 -11.83 -9.99 11.88
CA GLU A 19 -11.29 -8.96 10.96
C GLU A 19 -9.84 -9.15 10.50
N HIS A 20 -9.11 -10.15 11.02
CA HIS A 20 -7.79 -10.50 10.50
C HIS A 20 -7.88 -11.30 9.20
N GLY A 21 -6.85 -11.17 8.36
CA GLY A 21 -6.64 -12.01 7.20
C GLY A 21 -6.29 -13.44 7.58
N LEU A 22 -6.47 -14.35 6.64
CA LEU A 22 -6.25 -15.78 6.83
C LEU A 22 -4.77 -16.15 6.68
N VAL A 23 -4.29 -17.06 7.54
CA VAL A 23 -3.02 -17.78 7.35
C VAL A 23 -3.33 -19.07 6.60
N GLY A 24 -2.91 -19.15 5.35
CA GLY A 24 -3.11 -20.29 4.46
C GLY A 24 -1.88 -21.21 4.40
N LEU A 25 -2.11 -22.52 4.36
CA LEU A 25 -1.08 -23.54 4.18
C LEU A 25 -1.37 -24.40 2.97
N THR A 26 -0.37 -24.60 2.12
CA THR A 26 -0.46 -25.57 1.03
C THR A 26 0.89 -26.21 0.72
N PHE A 27 0.89 -27.23 -0.13
CA PHE A 27 2.12 -27.80 -0.66
C PHE A 27 2.62 -26.97 -1.85
N CYS A 28 3.87 -27.15 -2.26
CA CYS A 28 4.49 -26.38 -3.33
C CYS A 28 3.63 -26.35 -4.62
N PRO A 29 3.14 -25.15 -5.03
CA PRO A 29 2.38 -24.96 -6.28
C PRO A 29 3.16 -25.44 -7.49
N GLY A 30 2.47 -26.08 -8.44
CA GLY A 30 3.08 -26.54 -9.70
C GLY A 30 4.04 -27.71 -9.57
N LYS A 31 4.23 -28.28 -8.38
CA LYS A 31 5.22 -29.33 -8.17
C LYS A 31 5.07 -30.53 -9.09
N VAL A 32 6.19 -30.95 -9.67
CA VAL A 32 6.36 -32.22 -10.36
C VAL A 32 7.26 -33.11 -9.50
N GLN A 33 6.74 -34.24 -9.05
CA GLN A 33 7.47 -35.11 -8.12
C GLN A 33 7.09 -36.58 -8.33
N GLN A 34 8.07 -37.43 -8.62
CA GLN A 34 7.87 -38.88 -8.67
C GLN A 34 8.10 -39.47 -7.29
N GLY A 35 7.24 -40.41 -6.86
CA GLY A 35 7.47 -41.16 -5.61
C GLY A 35 7.26 -40.39 -4.31
N ALA A 36 6.51 -39.28 -4.31
CA ALA A 36 6.08 -38.66 -3.06
C ALA A 36 5.25 -39.65 -2.22
N MET A 37 5.22 -39.50 -0.89
CA MET A 37 4.43 -40.36 0.00
C MET A 37 2.94 -40.41 -0.38
N THR A 38 2.44 -39.34 -0.99
CA THR A 38 1.06 -39.21 -1.46
C THR A 38 0.85 -39.69 -2.90
N GLY A 39 1.87 -40.27 -3.54
CA GLY A 39 1.88 -40.68 -4.94
C GLY A 39 2.52 -39.64 -5.87
N SER A 40 2.73 -40.00 -7.14
CA SER A 40 3.37 -39.11 -8.11
C SER A 40 2.50 -37.91 -8.50
N TRP A 41 3.12 -36.72 -8.56
CA TRP A 41 2.52 -35.44 -8.92
C TRP A 41 3.09 -34.91 -10.25
N ASN A 42 2.21 -34.31 -11.05
CA ASN A 42 2.54 -33.53 -12.24
C ASN A 42 1.54 -32.37 -12.31
N ARG A 43 1.82 -31.32 -11.54
CA ARG A 43 0.93 -30.18 -11.37
C ARG A 43 1.26 -29.07 -12.34
N ASP A 44 0.28 -28.22 -12.59
CA ASP A 44 0.46 -27.01 -13.39
C ASP A 44 0.65 -25.82 -12.45
N LEU A 45 1.76 -25.09 -12.61
CA LEU A 45 2.10 -23.96 -11.75
C LEU A 45 1.09 -22.82 -11.92
N GLY A 46 0.67 -22.53 -13.15
CA GLY A 46 -0.26 -21.45 -13.44
C GLY A 46 -1.61 -21.69 -12.79
N MET A 47 -2.20 -22.87 -12.99
CA MET A 47 -3.47 -23.25 -12.38
C MET A 47 -3.44 -23.21 -10.85
N ASP A 48 -2.34 -23.63 -10.24
CA ASP A 48 -2.20 -23.61 -8.78
C ASP A 48 -2.08 -22.18 -8.25
N LEU A 49 -1.32 -21.32 -8.92
CA LEU A 49 -1.20 -19.91 -8.54
C LEU A 49 -2.48 -19.12 -8.82
N ASP A 50 -3.24 -19.47 -9.85
CA ASP A 50 -4.57 -18.92 -10.10
C ASP A 50 -5.54 -19.29 -8.96
N ALA A 51 -5.46 -20.53 -8.46
CA ALA A 51 -6.24 -20.94 -7.28
C ALA A 51 -5.83 -20.17 -6.01
N ILE A 52 -4.54 -19.86 -5.85
CA ILE A 52 -4.04 -19.04 -4.73
C ILE A 52 -4.52 -17.59 -4.86
N CYS A 53 -4.48 -17.02 -6.07
CA CYS A 53 -5.01 -15.69 -6.36
C CYS A 53 -6.53 -15.63 -6.11
N ALA A 54 -7.28 -16.68 -6.50
CA ALA A 54 -8.70 -16.81 -6.23
C ALA A 54 -9.02 -17.00 -4.73
N TRP A 55 -8.07 -17.49 -3.93
CA TRP A 55 -8.15 -17.48 -2.46
C TRP A 55 -7.79 -16.11 -1.84
N ASN A 56 -7.58 -15.10 -2.68
CA ASN A 56 -7.27 -13.71 -2.32
C ASN A 56 -5.96 -13.51 -1.55
N ALA A 57 -4.97 -14.38 -1.75
CA ALA A 57 -3.65 -14.19 -1.15
C ALA A 57 -3.09 -12.81 -1.54
N SER A 58 -2.58 -12.07 -0.56
CA SER A 58 -1.82 -10.84 -0.79
C SER A 58 -0.33 -11.13 -1.00
N VAL A 59 0.14 -12.22 -0.40
CA VAL A 59 1.54 -12.61 -0.39
C VAL A 59 1.70 -14.12 -0.31
N VAL A 60 2.73 -14.64 -0.98
CA VAL A 60 3.15 -16.04 -0.95
C VAL A 60 4.54 -16.17 -0.32
N VAL A 61 4.61 -16.87 0.80
CA VAL A 61 5.86 -17.21 1.49
C VAL A 61 6.31 -18.61 1.05
N THR A 62 7.48 -18.65 0.40
CA THR A 62 8.09 -19.88 -0.11
C THR A 62 9.21 -20.32 0.82
N LEU A 63 9.05 -21.47 1.46
CA LEU A 63 10.04 -22.03 2.40
C LEU A 63 10.94 -23.11 1.78
N VAL A 64 10.73 -23.38 0.49
CA VAL A 64 11.46 -24.37 -0.30
C VAL A 64 12.80 -23.79 -0.72
N GLU A 65 13.89 -24.55 -0.59
CA GLU A 65 15.22 -24.14 -1.05
C GLU A 65 15.29 -24.04 -2.57
N GLU A 66 16.20 -23.22 -3.09
CA GLU A 66 16.31 -22.98 -4.54
C GLU A 66 16.57 -24.27 -5.34
N HIS A 67 17.42 -25.16 -4.81
CA HIS A 67 17.70 -26.44 -5.44
C HIS A 67 16.48 -27.38 -5.43
N GLU A 68 15.62 -27.29 -4.40
CA GLU A 68 14.37 -28.05 -4.33
C GLU A 68 13.34 -27.50 -5.33
N LEU A 69 13.27 -26.17 -5.56
CA LEU A 69 12.41 -25.58 -6.60
C LEU A 69 12.77 -26.12 -7.99
N ALA A 70 14.06 -26.25 -8.28
CA ALA A 70 14.54 -26.87 -9.52
C ALA A 70 14.17 -28.36 -9.62
N GLN A 71 14.31 -29.12 -8.53
CA GLN A 71 13.89 -30.53 -8.48
C GLN A 71 12.39 -30.72 -8.68
N LEU A 72 11.58 -29.81 -8.15
CA LEU A 72 10.13 -29.78 -8.29
C LEU A 72 9.66 -29.20 -9.64
N GLN A 73 10.61 -28.79 -10.50
CA GLN A 73 10.36 -28.20 -11.82
C GLN A 73 9.59 -26.87 -11.79
N VAL A 74 9.82 -26.06 -10.77
CA VAL A 74 9.20 -24.73 -10.60
C VAL A 74 10.21 -23.62 -10.23
N PRO A 75 11.38 -23.51 -10.91
CA PRO A 75 12.34 -22.43 -10.62
C PRO A 75 11.76 -21.01 -10.82
N GLN A 76 10.73 -20.88 -11.66
CA GLN A 76 10.04 -19.63 -11.98
C GLN A 76 8.91 -19.24 -11.01
N LEU A 77 8.73 -19.98 -9.89
CA LEU A 77 7.61 -19.77 -8.97
C LEU A 77 7.49 -18.32 -8.50
N GLY A 78 8.60 -17.68 -8.13
CA GLY A 78 8.60 -16.29 -7.66
C GLY A 78 8.11 -15.30 -8.71
N SER A 79 8.63 -15.37 -9.94
CA SER A 79 8.19 -14.49 -11.02
C SER A 79 6.72 -14.71 -11.39
N GLU A 80 6.23 -15.95 -11.31
CA GLU A 80 4.82 -16.28 -11.60
C GLU A 80 3.85 -15.84 -10.49
N VAL A 81 4.30 -15.82 -9.23
CA VAL A 81 3.57 -15.20 -8.11
C VAL A 81 3.46 -13.70 -8.37
N LEU A 82 4.59 -13.06 -8.70
CA LEU A 82 4.62 -11.63 -8.94
C LEU A 82 3.75 -11.24 -10.15
N ALA A 83 3.75 -12.02 -11.23
CA ALA A 83 2.91 -11.81 -12.41
C ALA A 83 1.39 -11.83 -12.12
N ARG A 84 0.98 -12.37 -10.96
CA ARG A 84 -0.42 -12.39 -10.50
C ARG A 84 -0.72 -11.32 -9.46
N HIS A 85 0.15 -10.32 -9.31
CA HIS A 85 0.00 -9.22 -8.35
C HIS A 85 -0.14 -9.68 -6.89
N MET A 86 0.52 -10.79 -6.56
CA MET A 86 0.79 -11.21 -5.19
C MET A 86 2.26 -10.91 -4.87
N ASP A 87 2.56 -10.52 -3.64
CA ASP A 87 3.95 -10.34 -3.23
C ASP A 87 4.60 -11.69 -2.90
N TRP A 88 5.92 -11.74 -2.96
CA TRP A 88 6.67 -12.98 -2.81
C TRP A 88 7.82 -12.83 -1.84
N TYR A 89 7.84 -13.69 -0.82
CA TYR A 89 8.95 -13.82 0.12
C TYR A 89 9.56 -15.21 -0.02
N HIS A 90 10.83 -15.28 -0.40
CA HIS A 90 11.60 -16.53 -0.43
C HIS A 90 12.41 -16.65 0.85
N LEU A 91 11.94 -17.49 1.77
CA LEU A 91 12.51 -17.67 3.11
C LEU A 91 12.85 -19.16 3.31
N PRO A 92 13.90 -19.67 2.64
CA PRO A 92 14.18 -21.09 2.61
C PRO A 92 14.50 -21.65 3.99
N ILE A 93 13.95 -22.84 4.28
CA ILE A 93 14.29 -23.62 5.47
C ILE A 93 14.69 -25.01 4.97
N ALA A 94 15.82 -25.53 5.45
CA ALA A 94 16.27 -26.88 5.12
C ALA A 94 15.20 -27.93 5.45
N ASP A 95 15.06 -28.95 4.61
CA ASP A 95 13.97 -29.91 4.77
C ASP A 95 14.00 -30.60 6.16
N ARG A 96 12.80 -30.78 6.74
CA ARG A 96 12.56 -31.29 8.09
C ARG A 96 13.27 -30.56 9.25
N SER A 97 13.89 -29.42 8.96
CA SER A 97 14.63 -28.61 9.95
C SER A 97 13.76 -27.49 10.51
N ILE A 98 14.35 -26.70 11.41
CA ILE A 98 13.79 -25.46 11.96
C ILE A 98 14.43 -24.25 11.26
N PRO A 99 13.85 -23.05 11.39
CA PRO A 99 14.51 -21.80 11.03
C PRO A 99 15.95 -21.70 11.55
N ASP A 100 16.87 -21.29 10.67
CA ASP A 100 18.27 -21.04 11.02
C ASP A 100 18.54 -19.53 11.20
N ALA A 101 19.80 -19.17 11.46
CA ALA A 101 20.19 -17.77 11.66
C ALA A 101 19.94 -16.88 10.44
N ALA A 102 20.05 -17.41 9.22
CA ALA A 102 19.80 -16.65 8.00
C ALA A 102 18.29 -16.40 7.83
N PHE A 103 17.45 -17.39 8.11
CA PHE A 103 16.01 -17.22 8.18
C PHE A 103 15.62 -16.17 9.23
N GLU A 104 16.16 -16.25 10.44
CA GLU A 104 15.82 -15.31 11.51
C GLU A 104 16.23 -13.87 11.18
N ASP A 105 17.33 -13.69 10.47
CA ASP A 105 17.73 -12.36 9.99
C ASP A 105 16.75 -11.81 8.95
N ALA A 106 16.37 -12.62 7.95
CA ALA A 106 15.36 -12.24 6.97
C ALA A 106 13.97 -12.00 7.60
N TRP A 107 13.62 -12.74 8.65
CA TRP A 107 12.35 -12.60 9.37
C TRP A 107 12.20 -11.26 10.10
N LYS A 108 13.31 -10.58 10.45
CA LYS A 108 13.26 -9.22 11.02
C LYS A 108 12.57 -8.22 10.09
N SER A 109 12.65 -8.45 8.77
CA SER A 109 11.97 -7.64 7.76
C SER A 109 10.64 -8.26 7.34
N ALA A 110 10.63 -9.55 6.99
CA ALA A 110 9.42 -10.22 6.48
C ALA A 110 8.32 -10.38 7.54
N GLY A 111 8.68 -10.73 8.77
CA GLY A 111 7.72 -10.97 9.85
C GLY A 111 6.80 -9.78 10.13
N PRO A 112 7.33 -8.57 10.39
CA PRO A 112 6.50 -7.37 10.57
C PRO A 112 5.54 -7.11 9.41
N ALA A 113 6.03 -7.24 8.17
CA ALA A 113 5.22 -7.06 6.96
C ALA A 113 4.07 -8.07 6.86
N LEU A 114 4.33 -9.34 7.13
CA LEU A 114 3.32 -10.40 7.10
C LEU A 114 2.27 -10.21 8.21
N ARG A 115 2.69 -9.86 9.43
CA ARG A 115 1.77 -9.60 10.55
C ARG A 115 0.92 -8.35 10.31
N GLN A 116 1.46 -7.31 9.69
CA GLN A 116 0.70 -6.12 9.30
C GLN A 116 -0.42 -6.48 8.33
N ARG A 117 -0.11 -7.23 7.26
CA ARG A 117 -1.11 -7.70 6.28
C ARG A 117 -2.25 -8.47 6.96
N LEU A 118 -1.92 -9.41 7.84
CA LEU A 118 -2.91 -10.17 8.59
C LEU A 118 -3.78 -9.25 9.46
N ARG A 119 -3.20 -8.33 10.22
CA ARG A 119 -3.95 -7.36 11.04
C ARG A 119 -4.82 -6.40 10.21
N SER A 120 -4.48 -6.19 8.95
CA SER A 120 -5.24 -5.36 8.02
C SER A 120 -6.26 -6.13 7.18
N GLY A 121 -6.48 -7.42 7.46
CA GLY A 121 -7.49 -8.24 6.78
C GLY A 121 -7.01 -8.93 5.50
N ALA A 122 -5.70 -8.89 5.20
CA ALA A 122 -5.13 -9.47 3.99
C ALA A 122 -4.56 -10.88 4.24
N ASN A 123 -4.86 -11.80 3.32
CA ASN A 123 -4.48 -13.21 3.44
C ASN A 123 -2.99 -13.42 3.16
N VAL A 124 -2.34 -14.28 3.95
CA VAL A 124 -0.94 -14.71 3.80
C VAL A 124 -0.92 -16.21 3.50
N LEU A 125 -0.32 -16.61 2.38
CA LEU A 125 -0.11 -18.02 2.06
C LEU A 125 1.32 -18.44 2.41
N VAL A 126 1.48 -19.55 3.12
CA VAL A 126 2.77 -20.18 3.41
C VAL A 126 2.81 -21.58 2.76
N HIS A 127 3.89 -21.90 2.06
CA HIS A 127 4.08 -23.25 1.50
C HIS A 127 5.50 -23.78 1.68
N CYS A 128 5.59 -25.11 1.64
CA CYS A 128 6.83 -25.86 1.50
C CYS A 128 6.59 -27.06 0.57
N MET A 129 7.54 -27.99 0.41
CA MET A 129 7.39 -29.13 -0.51
C MET A 129 6.09 -29.95 -0.28
N GLY A 130 5.81 -30.30 0.98
CA GLY A 130 4.62 -31.06 1.39
C GLY A 130 3.47 -30.22 1.98
N GLY A 131 3.75 -28.98 2.37
CA GLY A 131 2.81 -28.14 3.12
C GLY A 131 2.49 -28.72 4.50
N LEU A 132 3.48 -29.33 5.17
CA LEU A 132 3.34 -30.01 6.47
C LEU A 132 4.33 -29.45 7.51
N GLY A 133 5.61 -29.84 7.46
CA GLY A 133 6.62 -29.46 8.45
C GLY A 133 6.94 -27.98 8.43
N ARG A 134 7.77 -27.53 7.48
CA ARG A 134 8.21 -26.12 7.36
C ARG A 134 7.03 -25.13 7.32
N ALA A 135 6.04 -25.40 6.46
CA ALA A 135 4.85 -24.56 6.33
C ALA A 135 4.04 -24.51 7.63
N GLY A 136 3.85 -25.65 8.31
CA GLY A 136 3.18 -25.71 9.60
C GLY A 136 3.91 -24.93 10.68
N THR A 137 5.24 -25.06 10.74
CA THR A 137 6.09 -24.33 11.69
C THR A 137 5.94 -22.81 11.53
N ILE A 138 6.02 -22.30 10.30
CA ILE A 138 5.92 -20.85 10.06
C ILE A 138 4.49 -20.33 10.18
N ALA A 139 3.47 -21.11 9.79
CA ALA A 139 2.09 -20.74 10.06
C ALA A 139 1.82 -20.65 11.58
N SER A 140 2.30 -21.61 12.38
CA SER A 140 2.20 -21.52 13.84
C SER A 140 2.99 -20.34 14.39
N ARG A 141 4.18 -20.03 13.86
CA ARG A 141 4.93 -18.83 14.25
C ARG A 141 4.11 -17.56 14.05
N LEU A 142 3.47 -17.39 12.89
CA LEU A 142 2.62 -16.22 12.63
C LEU A 142 1.46 -16.12 13.63
N LEU A 143 0.82 -17.24 13.97
CA LEU A 143 -0.26 -17.26 14.97
C LEU A 143 0.26 -16.88 16.37
N VAL A 144 1.39 -17.45 16.80
CA VAL A 144 2.01 -17.13 18.10
C VAL A 144 2.40 -15.66 18.16
N GLU A 145 3.08 -15.15 17.14
CA GLU A 145 3.47 -13.74 17.08
C GLU A 145 2.26 -12.79 17.02
N LEU A 146 1.07 -13.27 16.65
CA LEU A 146 -0.20 -12.54 16.71
C LEU A 146 -0.94 -12.68 18.06
N GLY A 147 -0.35 -13.39 19.04
CA GLY A 147 -0.85 -13.49 20.41
C GLY A 147 -1.43 -14.85 20.81
N TRP A 148 -1.35 -15.87 19.94
CA TRP A 148 -1.83 -17.21 20.30
C TRP A 148 -0.86 -17.91 21.25
N ASN A 149 -1.40 -18.74 22.15
CA ASN A 149 -0.56 -19.66 22.90
C ASN A 149 0.14 -20.65 21.93
N PRO A 150 1.44 -20.92 22.08
CA PRO A 150 2.15 -21.84 21.19
C PRO A 150 1.53 -23.23 21.06
N ALA A 151 1.06 -23.83 22.15
CA ALA A 151 0.46 -25.16 22.10
C ALA A 151 -0.88 -25.16 21.34
N GLU A 152 -1.67 -24.09 21.52
CA GLU A 152 -2.93 -23.89 20.80
C GLU A 152 -2.69 -23.69 19.30
N ALA A 153 -1.68 -22.88 18.94
CA ALA A 153 -1.28 -22.66 17.54
C ALA A 153 -0.84 -23.97 16.85
N VAL A 154 -0.06 -24.81 17.53
CA VAL A 154 0.31 -26.15 17.04
C VAL A 154 -0.93 -27.03 16.85
N GLY A 155 -1.82 -27.04 17.84
CA GLY A 155 -3.07 -27.81 17.82
C GLY A 155 -3.96 -27.42 16.63
N GLN A 156 -4.16 -26.12 16.44
CA GLN A 156 -4.99 -25.58 15.37
C GLN A 156 -4.42 -25.88 13.98
N VAL A 157 -3.11 -25.69 13.79
CA VAL A 157 -2.44 -26.03 12.51
C VAL A 157 -2.58 -27.51 12.20
N ARG A 158 -2.42 -28.41 13.19
CA ARG A 158 -2.62 -29.85 12.99
C ARG A 158 -4.07 -30.23 12.74
N GLN A 159 -5.03 -29.48 13.26
CA GLN A 159 -6.46 -29.71 13.01
C GLN A 159 -6.80 -29.43 11.54
N VAL A 160 -6.39 -28.29 10.99
CA VAL A 160 -6.67 -27.93 9.59
C VAL A 160 -5.76 -28.66 8.60
N ARG A 161 -4.56 -29.07 9.04
CA ARG A 161 -3.57 -29.79 8.24
C ARG A 161 -2.99 -30.97 9.03
N PRO A 162 -3.67 -32.14 9.04
CA PRO A 162 -3.22 -33.31 9.77
C PRO A 162 -1.79 -33.73 9.39
N GLY A 163 -0.94 -33.94 10.40
CA GLY A 163 0.48 -34.27 10.23
C GLY A 163 1.41 -33.08 10.04
N ALA A 164 0.93 -31.84 10.09
CA ALA A 164 1.79 -30.66 10.10
C ALA A 164 2.67 -30.57 11.35
N ILE A 165 3.81 -29.89 11.22
CA ILE A 165 4.86 -29.78 12.26
C ILE A 165 5.39 -31.19 12.56
N GLU A 166 6.22 -31.69 11.64
CA GLU A 166 6.53 -33.12 11.46
C GLU A 166 7.58 -33.64 12.42
N THR A 167 8.45 -32.78 12.96
CA THR A 167 9.55 -33.18 13.84
C THR A 167 9.37 -32.63 15.25
N GLN A 168 10.00 -33.30 16.22
CA GLN A 168 10.04 -32.81 17.59
C GLN A 168 10.73 -31.44 17.67
N GLY A 169 11.85 -31.26 16.95
CA GLY A 169 12.55 -29.97 16.89
C GLY A 169 11.67 -28.83 16.37
N GLN A 170 10.81 -29.07 15.38
CA GLN A 170 9.84 -28.08 14.91
C GLN A 170 8.78 -27.75 15.96
N THR A 171 8.32 -28.76 16.71
CA THR A 171 7.36 -28.53 17.80
C THR A 171 8.03 -27.72 18.92
N ASP A 172 9.22 -28.10 19.35
CA ASP A 172 9.98 -27.42 20.39
C ASP A 172 10.30 -25.97 19.99
N TYR A 173 10.64 -25.75 18.71
CA TYR A 173 10.84 -24.41 18.15
C TYR A 173 9.58 -23.56 18.34
N VAL A 174 8.42 -24.03 17.88
CA VAL A 174 7.16 -23.27 18.01
C VAL A 174 6.83 -23.02 19.49
N LEU A 175 7.00 -24.02 20.35
CA LEU A 175 6.74 -23.89 21.80
C LEU A 175 7.68 -22.91 22.51
N SER A 176 8.83 -22.59 21.91
CA SER A 176 9.77 -21.60 22.43
C SER A 176 9.49 -20.17 21.97
N LEU A 177 8.55 -19.98 21.04
CA LEU A 177 8.19 -18.66 20.52
C LEU A 177 7.32 -17.89 21.52
N GLU A 178 7.42 -16.56 21.42
CA GLU A 178 6.63 -15.61 22.20
C GLU A 178 5.80 -14.74 21.25
N ASP A 179 4.76 -14.11 21.79
CA ASP A 179 3.99 -13.13 21.05
C ASP A 179 4.83 -11.90 20.72
N VAL A 180 4.54 -11.28 19.57
CA VAL A 180 5.19 -10.04 19.16
C VAL A 180 4.15 -8.93 19.27
N PRO A 181 4.13 -8.19 20.39
CA PRO A 181 3.16 -7.13 20.58
C PRO A 181 3.31 -6.10 19.47
N LEU A 182 2.19 -5.46 19.13
CA LEU A 182 2.21 -4.35 18.20
C LEU A 182 3.06 -3.23 18.80
N ALA A 183 4.26 -3.04 18.27
CA ALA A 183 5.12 -1.96 18.72
C ALA A 183 4.45 -0.62 18.38
N ALA A 184 4.22 0.20 19.40
CA ALA A 184 3.82 1.58 19.19
C ALA A 184 4.95 2.28 18.39
N PRO A 185 4.63 2.96 17.28
CA PRO A 185 5.62 3.75 16.56
C PRO A 185 6.29 4.77 17.48
N ASP A 186 7.57 5.07 17.23
CA ASP A 186 8.28 6.13 17.97
C ASP A 186 7.56 7.48 17.78
N THR A 187 7.20 8.13 18.88
CA THR A 187 6.50 9.42 18.92
C THR A 187 7.44 10.59 19.24
N SER A 188 8.75 10.38 19.21
CA SER A 188 9.74 11.45 19.22
C SER A 188 9.49 12.43 18.06
N LEU A 189 9.84 13.72 18.27
CA LEU A 189 9.67 14.72 17.22
C LEU A 189 10.46 14.38 15.95
N ASP A 190 11.62 13.74 16.08
CA ASP A 190 12.39 13.27 14.93
C ASP A 190 11.64 12.19 14.16
N ALA A 191 11.02 11.22 14.84
CA ALA A 191 10.22 10.18 14.20
C ALA A 191 8.92 10.74 13.58
N ILE A 192 8.28 11.72 14.20
CA ILE A 192 7.13 12.43 13.61
C ILE A 192 7.58 13.20 12.37
N ARG A 193 8.74 13.87 12.41
CA ARG A 193 9.35 14.55 11.26
C ARG A 193 9.62 13.58 10.12
N THR A 194 10.19 12.40 10.37
CA THR A 194 10.46 11.41 9.30
C THR A 194 9.17 10.93 8.64
N ARG A 195 8.07 10.78 9.38
CA ARG A 195 6.74 10.45 8.84
C ARG A 195 6.12 11.60 8.06
N ALA A 196 6.24 12.83 8.54
CA ALA A 196 5.82 14.02 7.79
C ALA A 196 6.58 14.15 6.45
N MET A 197 7.91 13.95 6.45
CA MET A 197 8.71 13.94 5.23
C MET A 197 8.29 12.79 4.32
N GLY A 198 8.05 11.61 4.90
CA GLY A 198 7.57 10.44 4.18
C GLY A 198 6.25 10.71 3.47
N ALA A 199 5.32 11.47 4.05
CA ALA A 199 4.05 11.79 3.42
C ALA A 199 4.23 12.65 2.15
N MET A 200 5.09 13.68 2.19
CA MET A 200 5.34 14.55 1.03
C MET A 200 6.14 13.83 -0.06
N LEU A 201 7.26 13.20 0.31
CA LEU A 201 8.12 12.52 -0.66
C LEU A 201 7.45 11.25 -1.19
N GLY A 202 6.69 10.59 -0.34
CA GLY A 202 5.92 9.40 -0.68
C GLY A 202 4.86 9.69 -1.73
N LEU A 203 4.18 10.84 -1.63
CA LEU A 203 3.28 11.35 -2.68
C LEU A 203 4.01 11.44 -4.02
N ALA A 204 5.13 12.15 -4.06
CA ALA A 204 5.86 12.42 -5.29
C ALA A 204 6.48 11.18 -5.93
N VAL A 205 6.95 10.24 -5.10
CA VAL A 205 7.40 8.93 -5.58
C VAL A 205 6.24 8.10 -6.12
N GLY A 206 5.07 8.15 -5.48
CA GLY A 206 3.87 7.48 -5.94
C GLY A 206 3.42 7.97 -7.31
N ASP A 207 3.31 9.28 -7.46
CA ASP A 207 3.02 9.99 -8.71
C ASP A 207 4.00 9.56 -9.83
N ALA A 208 5.31 9.79 -9.64
CA ALA A 208 6.34 9.49 -10.65
C ALA A 208 6.42 8.00 -11.02
N LEU A 209 6.00 7.10 -10.13
CA LEU A 209 5.94 5.67 -10.42
C LEU A 209 4.66 5.35 -11.20
N GLY A 210 3.51 5.81 -10.72
CA GLY A 210 2.19 5.49 -11.26
C GLY A 210 1.94 6.04 -12.67
N THR A 211 2.52 7.19 -13.03
CA THR A 211 2.36 7.79 -14.37
C THR A 211 2.80 6.84 -15.51
N THR A 212 3.71 5.91 -15.20
CA THR A 212 4.13 4.84 -16.13
C THR A 212 2.94 4.04 -16.69
N LEU A 213 1.92 3.77 -15.87
CA LEU A 213 0.76 2.93 -16.19
C LEU A 213 -0.54 3.73 -16.36
N GLU A 214 -0.46 5.04 -16.34
CA GLU A 214 -1.60 5.92 -16.47
C GLU A 214 -2.34 5.72 -17.80
N PHE A 215 -3.67 5.77 -17.74
CA PHE A 215 -4.61 5.51 -18.84
C PHE A 215 -4.55 4.11 -19.45
N HIS A 216 -3.75 3.21 -18.89
CA HIS A 216 -3.71 1.83 -19.35
C HIS A 216 -4.80 1.00 -18.67
N PRO A 217 -5.50 0.12 -19.43
CA PRO A 217 -6.32 -0.89 -18.83
C PRO A 217 -5.49 -1.74 -17.86
N ARG A 218 -6.09 -2.10 -16.72
CA ARG A 218 -5.48 -3.01 -15.75
C ARG A 218 -4.92 -4.26 -16.43
N ASP A 219 -3.72 -4.66 -16.03
CA ASP A 219 -3.00 -5.86 -16.50
C ASP A 219 -2.68 -5.88 -18.01
N SER A 220 -2.80 -4.75 -18.71
CA SER A 220 -2.42 -4.66 -20.13
C SER A 220 -0.92 -4.47 -20.35
N TYR A 221 -0.16 -4.23 -19.28
CA TYR A 221 1.29 -4.05 -19.27
C TYR A 221 1.96 -5.02 -18.29
N PRO A 222 3.25 -5.36 -18.49
CA PRO A 222 4.02 -6.10 -17.50
C PRO A 222 3.93 -5.41 -16.13
N ARG A 223 3.92 -6.20 -15.05
CA ARG A 223 3.90 -5.69 -13.68
C ARG A 223 5.05 -4.69 -13.49
N LEU A 224 4.69 -3.47 -13.11
CA LEU A 224 5.65 -2.44 -12.75
C LEU A 224 6.30 -2.84 -11.42
N MET A 225 7.64 -2.78 -11.38
CA MET A 225 8.46 -3.17 -10.22
C MET A 225 9.44 -2.08 -9.79
N ASP A 226 9.64 -1.05 -10.60
CA ASP A 226 10.61 0.03 -10.39
C ASP A 226 10.10 1.34 -11.01
N MET A 227 10.73 2.45 -10.64
CA MET A 227 10.51 3.78 -11.22
C MET A 227 11.24 3.89 -12.56
N VAL A 228 10.51 3.68 -13.66
CA VAL A 228 11.07 3.58 -15.02
C VAL A 228 10.68 4.74 -15.95
N GLY A 229 9.81 5.65 -15.50
CA GLY A 229 9.30 6.74 -16.34
C GLY A 229 8.42 6.23 -17.49
N GLY A 230 8.43 6.91 -18.62
CA GLY A 230 7.59 6.60 -19.78
C GLY A 230 6.18 7.17 -19.61
N GLY A 231 5.17 6.29 -19.61
CA GLY A 231 3.78 6.70 -19.53
C GLY A 231 3.29 7.49 -20.76
N PRO A 232 2.08 8.07 -20.70
CA PRO A 232 1.49 8.82 -21.81
C PRO A 232 2.29 10.09 -22.18
N PHE A 233 3.13 10.59 -21.29
CA PHE A 233 3.92 11.82 -21.48
C PHE A 233 5.38 11.58 -21.85
N GLY A 234 5.85 10.32 -21.88
CA GLY A 234 7.24 9.99 -22.21
C GLY A 234 8.24 10.58 -21.21
N LEU A 235 7.92 10.50 -19.91
CA LEU A 235 8.70 11.10 -18.84
C LEU A 235 10.00 10.34 -18.57
N GLU A 236 11.03 11.05 -18.12
CA GLU A 236 12.22 10.41 -17.56
C GLU A 236 11.91 9.79 -16.19
N PRO A 237 12.63 8.73 -15.75
CA PRO A 237 12.47 8.16 -14.42
C PRO A 237 12.54 9.23 -13.31
N GLY A 238 11.53 9.25 -12.44
CA GLY A 238 11.46 10.15 -11.29
C GLY A 238 10.83 11.52 -11.55
N VAL A 239 10.42 11.81 -12.79
CA VAL A 239 9.59 12.97 -13.12
C VAL A 239 8.13 12.67 -12.79
N TRP A 240 7.49 13.58 -12.07
CA TRP A 240 6.11 13.52 -11.55
C TRP A 240 5.17 14.49 -12.29
N THR A 241 3.85 14.35 -12.10
CA THR A 241 2.75 14.99 -12.86
C THR A 241 2.09 16.17 -12.10
N ASP A 242 0.81 16.42 -12.35
CA ASP A 242 0.07 17.51 -11.69
C ASP A 242 -0.19 17.27 -10.21
N ASP A 243 -0.24 16.03 -9.74
CA ASP A 243 -0.38 15.68 -8.32
C ASP A 243 0.67 16.39 -7.46
N THR A 244 1.93 16.13 -7.78
CA THR A 244 3.07 16.71 -7.06
C THR A 244 3.21 18.20 -7.35
N SER A 245 2.89 18.65 -8.57
CA SER A 245 2.87 20.08 -8.91
C SER A 245 1.92 20.85 -7.97
N MET A 246 0.71 20.34 -7.81
CA MET A 246 -0.34 20.95 -7.00
C MET A 246 -0.06 20.80 -5.50
N ALA A 247 0.55 19.69 -5.07
CA ALA A 247 1.01 19.49 -3.69
C ALA A 247 2.11 20.47 -3.31
N LEU A 248 3.11 20.66 -4.17
CA LEU A 248 4.21 21.59 -3.92
C LEU A 248 3.72 23.05 -3.89
N ALA A 249 2.80 23.43 -4.79
CA ALA A 249 2.15 24.75 -4.75
C ALA A 249 1.38 24.98 -3.44
N LEU A 250 0.66 23.97 -2.95
CA LEU A 250 -0.03 24.02 -1.66
C LEU A 250 0.94 24.12 -0.49
N ALA A 251 2.03 23.34 -0.51
CA ALA A 251 3.04 23.35 0.53
C ALA A 251 3.72 24.72 0.66
N GLU A 252 4.16 25.29 -0.45
CA GLU A 252 4.81 26.61 -0.43
C GLU A 252 3.82 27.73 -0.06
N SER A 253 2.56 27.65 -0.49
CA SER A 253 1.52 28.61 -0.06
C SER A 253 1.29 28.57 1.45
N LEU A 254 1.07 27.37 2.01
CA LEU A 254 0.89 27.18 3.46
C LEU A 254 2.09 27.70 4.27
N ALA A 255 3.31 27.44 3.78
CA ALA A 255 4.54 27.84 4.46
C ALA A 255 4.81 29.35 4.34
N ASP A 256 4.49 29.98 3.21
CA ASP A 256 4.74 31.40 2.97
C ASP A 256 3.66 32.29 3.63
N CYS A 257 2.41 31.84 3.67
CA CYS A 257 1.28 32.58 4.23
C CYS A 257 1.03 32.30 5.73
N GLY A 258 1.73 31.33 6.33
CA GLY A 258 1.54 30.92 7.73
C GLY A 258 0.26 30.10 7.98
N GLY A 259 -0.52 29.83 6.94
CA GLY A 259 -1.74 29.05 6.96
C GLY A 259 -2.39 29.00 5.57
N LEU A 260 -3.56 28.38 5.45
CA LEU A 260 -4.24 28.29 4.16
C LEU A 260 -4.81 29.65 3.72
N ASP A 261 -4.18 30.23 2.71
CA ASP A 261 -4.70 31.33 1.89
C ASP A 261 -5.15 30.78 0.53
N GLU A 262 -6.46 30.62 0.34
CA GLU A 262 -6.98 30.04 -0.90
C GLU A 262 -6.69 30.90 -2.14
N ALA A 263 -6.53 32.22 -1.98
CA ALA A 263 -6.25 33.12 -3.11
C ALA A 263 -4.79 33.02 -3.55
N ASP A 264 -3.84 32.94 -2.62
CA ASP A 264 -2.44 32.67 -2.94
C ASP A 264 -2.26 31.29 -3.59
N LEU A 265 -2.90 30.25 -3.03
CA LEU A 265 -2.91 28.92 -3.63
C LEU A 265 -3.40 28.97 -5.08
N MET A 266 -4.56 29.57 -5.33
CA MET A 266 -5.12 29.63 -6.68
C MET A 266 -4.24 30.45 -7.64
N GLN A 267 -3.56 31.49 -7.17
CA GLN A 267 -2.58 32.22 -7.98
C GLN A 267 -1.37 31.34 -8.35
N ARG A 268 -0.84 30.54 -7.42
CA ARG A 268 0.25 29.59 -7.70
C ARG A 268 -0.17 28.53 -8.71
N LEU A 269 -1.38 28.00 -8.58
CA LEU A 269 -1.92 27.03 -9.54
C LEU A 269 -2.13 27.65 -10.92
N VAL A 270 -2.53 28.92 -11.01
CA VAL A 270 -2.57 29.65 -12.29
C VAL A 270 -1.17 29.81 -12.88
N ARG A 271 -0.16 30.19 -12.08
CA ARG A 271 1.23 30.30 -12.57
C ARG A 271 1.81 28.97 -13.00
N TRP A 272 1.50 27.88 -12.29
CA TRP A 272 1.80 26.54 -12.77
C TRP A 272 1.14 26.28 -14.12
N HIS A 273 -0.18 26.48 -14.23
CA HIS A 273 -0.95 26.22 -15.45
C HIS A 273 -0.44 27.00 -16.67
N GLU A 274 -0.07 28.27 -16.48
CA GLU A 274 0.31 29.17 -17.58
C GLU A 274 1.81 29.21 -17.87
N LEU A 275 2.66 29.02 -16.85
CA LEU A 275 4.10 29.27 -16.92
C LEU A 275 4.95 28.03 -16.57
N GLY A 276 4.34 26.95 -16.06
CA GLY A 276 5.05 25.74 -15.67
C GLY A 276 5.89 25.86 -14.38
N GLU A 277 5.66 26.87 -13.53
CA GLU A 277 6.50 27.17 -12.33
C GLU A 277 6.68 26.00 -11.35
N TYR A 278 5.71 25.10 -11.29
CA TYR A 278 5.71 23.94 -10.40
C TYR A 278 5.90 22.63 -11.16
N SER A 279 6.46 22.68 -12.37
CA SER A 279 6.69 21.50 -13.20
C SER A 279 8.17 21.27 -13.48
N PRO A 280 8.71 20.07 -13.21
CA PRO A 280 10.09 19.72 -13.55
C PRO A 280 10.35 19.70 -15.06
N THR A 281 9.32 19.62 -15.90
CA THR A 281 9.45 19.69 -17.37
C THR A 281 9.42 21.13 -17.90
N GLY A 282 9.21 22.12 -17.03
CA GLY A 282 9.13 23.54 -17.41
C GLY A 282 7.81 23.96 -18.08
N SER A 283 6.82 23.07 -18.14
CA SER A 283 5.48 23.37 -18.66
C SER A 283 4.41 22.61 -17.90
N CYS A 284 3.18 23.15 -17.83
CA CYS A 284 2.04 22.41 -17.28
C CYS A 284 1.59 21.34 -18.28
N PHE A 285 1.57 20.10 -17.82
CA PHE A 285 0.95 18.96 -18.48
C PHE A 285 0.01 18.28 -17.48
N ASP A 286 -0.78 17.33 -17.99
CA ASP A 286 -1.71 16.49 -17.23
C ASP A 286 -2.86 17.15 -16.44
N ILE A 287 -2.90 18.49 -16.40
CA ILE A 287 -3.95 19.19 -15.65
C ILE A 287 -5.37 18.73 -15.99
N GLY A 288 -6.06 18.18 -14.97
CA GLY A 288 -7.44 17.74 -15.06
C GLY A 288 -8.43 18.83 -15.46
N ILE A 289 -9.52 18.43 -16.13
CA ILE A 289 -10.56 19.34 -16.63
C ILE A 289 -11.19 20.16 -15.48
N THR A 290 -11.49 19.52 -14.36
CA THR A 290 -12.10 20.19 -13.18
C THR A 290 -11.19 21.29 -12.62
N VAL A 291 -9.89 21.02 -12.55
CA VAL A 291 -8.88 21.99 -12.11
C VAL A 291 -8.82 23.16 -13.09
N ARG A 292 -8.67 22.88 -14.40
CA ARG A 292 -8.62 23.90 -15.45
C ARG A 292 -9.86 24.82 -15.42
N GLN A 293 -11.05 24.26 -15.24
CA GLN A 293 -12.28 25.03 -15.12
C GLN A 293 -12.32 25.88 -13.85
N ALA A 294 -11.85 25.37 -12.72
CA ALA A 294 -11.77 26.14 -11.48
C ALA A 294 -10.78 27.30 -11.60
N LEU A 295 -9.61 27.10 -12.21
CA LEU A 295 -8.65 28.19 -12.46
C LEU A 295 -9.24 29.25 -13.38
N ALA A 296 -9.98 28.85 -14.43
CA ALA A 296 -10.68 29.79 -15.31
C ALA A 296 -11.75 30.62 -14.56
N ARG A 297 -12.55 29.96 -13.70
CA ARG A 297 -13.54 30.65 -12.84
C ARG A 297 -12.89 31.62 -11.87
N PHE A 298 -11.77 31.23 -11.25
CA PHE A 298 -11.02 32.08 -10.35
C PHE A 298 -10.48 33.32 -11.08
N LYS A 299 -9.84 33.15 -12.23
CA LYS A 299 -9.34 34.27 -13.03
C LYS A 299 -10.43 35.25 -13.47
N ALA A 300 -11.64 34.74 -13.75
CA ALA A 300 -12.76 35.57 -14.17
C ALA A 300 -13.44 36.30 -13.01
N SER A 301 -13.51 35.69 -11.83
CA SER A 301 -14.32 36.17 -10.69
C SER A 301 -13.52 36.73 -9.52
N GLY A 302 -12.25 36.36 -9.38
CA GLY A 302 -11.44 36.58 -8.19
C GLY A 302 -11.82 35.70 -6.98
N ASN A 303 -12.86 34.86 -7.07
CA ASN A 303 -13.28 34.00 -5.96
C ASN A 303 -12.38 32.75 -5.86
N PRO A 304 -11.59 32.59 -4.80
CA PRO A 304 -10.64 31.48 -4.69
C PRO A 304 -11.31 30.13 -4.47
N GLN A 305 -12.53 30.08 -3.92
CA GLN A 305 -13.32 28.85 -3.80
C GLN A 305 -14.10 28.61 -5.11
N SER A 306 -13.36 28.31 -6.17
CA SER A 306 -13.86 28.17 -7.54
C SER A 306 -14.12 26.72 -7.96
N GLY A 307 -14.12 25.77 -7.02
CA GLY A 307 -14.41 24.37 -7.29
C GLY A 307 -15.87 24.13 -7.67
N SER A 308 -16.11 23.17 -8.57
CA SER A 308 -17.46 22.78 -8.95
C SER A 308 -18.13 22.05 -7.79
N THR A 309 -19.39 22.38 -7.47
CA THR A 309 -20.20 21.70 -6.46
C THR A 309 -21.11 20.61 -7.06
N ASP A 310 -21.07 20.42 -8.37
CA ASP A 310 -21.81 19.35 -9.06
C ASP A 310 -21.29 17.97 -8.59
N PRO A 311 -22.16 17.06 -8.10
CA PRO A 311 -21.76 15.71 -7.72
C PRO A 311 -21.04 14.92 -8.82
N LEU A 312 -21.31 15.20 -10.10
CA LEU A 312 -20.64 14.55 -11.24
C LEU A 312 -19.20 15.05 -11.47
N SER A 313 -18.76 16.03 -10.68
CA SER A 313 -17.40 16.60 -10.73
C SER A 313 -16.54 16.23 -9.52
N ALA A 314 -16.91 15.16 -8.79
CA ALA A 314 -16.19 14.63 -7.63
C ALA A 314 -14.86 13.92 -8.01
N GLY A 315 -13.97 14.65 -8.69
CA GLY A 315 -12.63 14.19 -9.04
C GLY A 315 -11.70 14.06 -7.83
N ASN A 316 -10.64 13.26 -7.98
CA ASN A 316 -9.60 13.02 -6.97
C ASN A 316 -8.54 14.15 -6.86
N GLY A 317 -8.57 15.15 -7.75
CA GLY A 317 -7.51 16.16 -7.86
C GLY A 317 -7.26 17.04 -6.61
N SER A 318 -8.22 17.14 -5.68
CA SER A 318 -7.97 17.78 -4.38
C SER A 318 -7.39 16.85 -3.32
N LEU A 319 -7.62 15.54 -3.44
CA LEU A 319 -7.14 14.52 -2.52
C LEU A 319 -5.67 14.17 -2.80
N MET A 320 -5.28 14.14 -4.08
CA MET A 320 -3.93 13.78 -4.50
C MET A 320 -2.84 14.71 -3.97
N ARG A 321 -3.20 15.95 -3.62
CA ARG A 321 -2.29 17.00 -3.16
C ARG A 321 -2.32 17.27 -1.65
N LEU A 322 -2.91 16.37 -0.85
CA LEU A 322 -3.36 16.71 0.52
C LEU A 322 -2.26 16.71 1.59
N ALA A 323 -1.20 15.91 1.43
CA ALA A 323 -0.12 15.75 2.42
C ALA A 323 0.38 17.05 3.07
N PRO A 324 0.60 18.18 2.35
CA PRO A 324 1.00 19.44 2.96
C PRO A 324 0.10 19.92 4.10
N VAL A 325 -1.22 19.75 3.99
CA VAL A 325 -2.19 20.12 5.03
C VAL A 325 -2.01 19.23 6.26
N ALA A 326 -1.87 17.93 6.05
CA ALA A 326 -1.65 16.99 7.15
C ALA A 326 -0.33 17.26 7.87
N ILE A 327 0.75 17.57 7.13
CA ILE A 327 2.04 17.93 7.72
C ILE A 327 1.95 19.21 8.54
N ARG A 328 1.23 20.23 8.06
CA ARG A 328 1.12 21.52 8.76
C ARG A 328 0.29 21.46 10.05
N TYR A 329 -0.72 20.59 10.07
CA TYR A 329 -1.76 20.57 11.12
C TYR A 329 -1.91 19.19 11.79
N TRP A 330 -0.89 18.33 11.74
CA TRP A 330 -0.97 16.97 12.29
C TRP A 330 -1.30 16.94 13.80
N ASN A 331 -1.05 18.03 14.52
CA ASN A 331 -1.30 18.19 15.95
C ASN A 331 -2.51 19.11 16.28
N ASP A 332 -3.21 19.65 15.27
CA ASP A 332 -4.44 20.44 15.44
C ASP A 332 -5.55 19.90 14.53
N ARG A 333 -6.40 19.03 15.07
CA ARG A 333 -7.49 18.38 14.33
C ARG A 333 -8.54 19.37 13.80
N ALA A 334 -8.77 20.50 14.48
CA ALA A 334 -9.75 21.47 14.03
C ALA A 334 -9.24 22.24 12.81
N ALA A 335 -8.01 22.75 12.89
CA ALA A 335 -7.34 23.43 11.77
C ALA A 335 -7.12 22.49 10.58
N LEU A 336 -6.76 21.22 10.86
CA LEU A 336 -6.60 20.18 9.85
C LEU A 336 -7.87 19.98 9.01
N ARG A 337 -9.02 19.76 9.66
CA ARG A 337 -10.30 19.53 8.98
C ARG A 337 -10.75 20.76 8.19
N ASP A 338 -10.60 21.95 8.77
CA ASP A 338 -10.91 23.22 8.10
C ASP A 338 -10.07 23.41 6.83
N ALA A 339 -8.74 23.29 6.96
CA ALA A 339 -7.81 23.47 5.84
C ALA A 339 -8.00 22.40 4.76
N ALA A 340 -8.24 21.13 5.13
CA ALA A 340 -8.53 20.06 4.19
C ALA A 340 -9.81 20.33 3.37
N ALA A 341 -10.86 20.83 4.04
CA ALA A 341 -12.10 21.17 3.36
C ALA A 341 -11.96 22.40 2.45
N ARG A 342 -11.31 23.47 2.94
CA ARG A 342 -11.11 24.70 2.19
C ARG A 342 -10.16 24.52 1.00
N GLN A 343 -9.06 23.78 1.15
CA GLN A 343 -8.16 23.51 0.02
C GLN A 343 -8.88 22.74 -1.07
N SER A 344 -9.76 21.79 -0.73
CA SER A 344 -10.53 21.06 -1.73
C SER A 344 -11.41 22.01 -2.53
N ARG A 345 -12.20 22.85 -1.85
CA ARG A 345 -13.16 23.80 -2.45
C ARG A 345 -12.53 24.79 -3.44
N THR A 346 -11.22 24.98 -3.42
CA THR A 346 -10.53 25.81 -4.42
C THR A 346 -10.71 25.27 -5.84
N THR A 347 -10.70 23.95 -6.01
CA THR A 347 -10.80 23.28 -7.33
C THR A 347 -11.92 22.23 -7.41
N HIS A 348 -12.24 21.59 -6.29
CA HIS A 348 -13.24 20.51 -6.16
C HIS A 348 -14.17 20.82 -4.98
N GLY A 349 -15.37 21.31 -5.28
CA GLY A 349 -16.39 21.70 -4.30
C GLY A 349 -17.49 20.66 -4.07
N ALA A 350 -17.48 19.55 -4.81
CA ALA A 350 -18.43 18.46 -4.62
C ALA A 350 -18.27 17.85 -3.23
N VAL A 351 -19.39 17.55 -2.55
CA VAL A 351 -19.41 17.11 -1.14
C VAL A 351 -18.47 15.92 -0.92
N GLU A 352 -18.54 14.90 -1.78
CA GLU A 352 -17.69 13.71 -1.63
C GLU A 352 -16.19 14.01 -1.77
N ALA A 353 -15.78 14.96 -2.62
CA ALA A 353 -14.37 15.34 -2.76
C ALA A 353 -13.86 16.09 -1.51
N VAL A 354 -14.72 16.94 -0.93
CA VAL A 354 -14.43 17.67 0.31
C VAL A 354 -14.36 16.68 1.49
N ASP A 355 -15.36 15.82 1.63
CA ASP A 355 -15.45 14.80 2.69
C ASP A 355 -14.27 13.82 2.62
N ALA A 356 -13.88 13.38 1.42
CA ALA A 356 -12.71 12.55 1.23
C ALA A 356 -11.42 13.23 1.69
N CYS A 357 -11.23 14.52 1.39
CA CYS A 357 -10.07 15.28 1.88
C CYS A 357 -10.07 15.40 3.40
N VAL A 358 -11.22 15.70 4.02
CA VAL A 358 -11.32 15.81 5.48
C VAL A 358 -10.98 14.47 6.14
N ALA A 359 -11.63 13.39 5.69
CA ALA A 359 -11.42 12.03 6.16
C ALA A 359 -9.95 11.60 6.02
N TYR A 360 -9.38 11.76 4.83
CA TYR A 360 -8.01 11.31 4.55
C TYR A 360 -6.95 12.13 5.30
N ALA A 361 -7.19 13.43 5.50
CA ALA A 361 -6.31 14.27 6.31
C ALA A 361 -6.18 13.74 7.75
N GLU A 362 -7.26 13.20 8.33
CA GLU A 362 -7.20 12.59 9.66
C GLU A 362 -6.35 11.33 9.68
N LEU A 363 -6.46 10.47 8.66
CA LEU A 363 -5.66 9.25 8.54
C LEU A 363 -4.17 9.62 8.46
N LEU A 364 -3.83 10.60 7.63
CA LEU A 364 -2.47 11.11 7.50
C LEU A 364 -1.96 11.69 8.81
N ALA A 365 -2.76 12.50 9.49
CA ALA A 365 -2.35 13.14 10.73
C ALA A 365 -2.21 12.13 11.89
N ASP A 366 -3.01 11.08 11.91
CA ASP A 366 -2.89 9.95 12.83
C ASP A 366 -1.61 9.15 12.56
N ALA A 367 -1.30 8.87 11.29
CA ALA A 367 -0.06 8.21 10.88
C ALA A 367 1.18 9.06 11.24
N ILE A 368 1.19 10.36 10.91
CA ILE A 368 2.27 11.29 11.25
C ILE A 368 2.51 11.34 12.77
N ALA A 369 1.43 11.42 13.56
CA ALA A 369 1.49 11.40 15.03
C ALA A 369 2.06 10.09 15.62
N GLY A 370 2.23 9.04 14.80
CA GLY A 370 2.80 7.77 15.23
C GLY A 370 1.76 6.77 15.73
N LYS A 371 0.51 6.83 15.25
CA LYS A 371 -0.43 5.74 15.49
C LYS A 371 -0.08 4.50 14.65
N PRO A 372 -0.23 3.28 15.19
CA PRO A 372 0.00 2.06 14.41
C PRO A 372 -0.95 1.95 13.20
N ALA A 373 -0.50 1.31 12.12
CA ALA A 373 -1.29 1.14 10.90
C ALA A 373 -2.67 0.48 11.14
N SER A 374 -2.76 -0.46 12.10
CA SER A 374 -4.03 -1.10 12.46
C SER A 374 -5.04 -0.14 13.09
N GLU A 375 -4.58 0.88 13.82
CA GLU A 375 -5.44 1.93 14.37
C GLU A 375 -5.77 2.99 13.31
N VAL A 376 -4.78 3.41 12.51
CA VAL A 376 -4.99 4.37 11.43
C VAL A 376 -6.05 3.86 10.45
N LEU A 377 -5.97 2.59 10.05
CA LEU A 377 -6.89 1.96 9.10
C LEU A 377 -8.20 1.48 9.74
N GLN A 378 -8.37 1.59 11.07
CA GLN A 378 -9.56 1.10 11.76
C GLN A 378 -10.83 1.76 11.19
N ALA A 379 -11.93 1.00 11.16
CA ALA A 379 -13.22 1.51 10.69
C ALA A 379 -13.65 2.75 11.49
N ARG A 380 -14.05 3.81 10.80
CA ARG A 380 -14.56 5.06 11.40
C ARG A 380 -16.03 5.24 11.07
N SER A 381 -16.81 5.63 12.09
CA SER A 381 -18.20 6.04 11.92
C SER A 381 -18.28 7.57 12.06
N ASP A 382 -17.91 8.27 11.00
CA ASP A 382 -18.01 9.72 10.92
C ASP A 382 -19.33 10.12 10.25
N ASP A 383 -19.81 11.35 10.53
CA ASP A 383 -20.97 11.98 9.85
C ASP A 383 -20.64 12.37 8.39
N LEU A 384 -20.06 11.45 7.62
CA LEU A 384 -19.70 11.61 6.21
C LEU A 384 -20.85 11.11 5.33
N ALA A 385 -21.02 11.70 4.16
CA ALA A 385 -22.07 11.29 3.23
C ALA A 385 -21.58 10.19 2.26
N GLY A 386 -22.51 9.34 1.82
CA GLY A 386 -22.36 8.52 0.62
C GLY A 386 -21.22 7.51 0.66
N ASN A 387 -20.50 7.40 -0.46
CA ASN A 387 -19.48 6.37 -0.65
C ASN A 387 -18.28 6.51 0.29
N ILE A 388 -17.94 7.73 0.69
CA ILE A 388 -16.80 8.00 1.58
C ILE A 388 -17.02 7.38 2.96
N ALA A 389 -18.23 7.47 3.51
CA ALA A 389 -18.58 6.83 4.78
C ALA A 389 -18.44 5.30 4.71
N SER A 390 -18.89 4.68 3.60
CA SER A 390 -18.75 3.24 3.42
C SER A 390 -17.29 2.79 3.32
N ILE A 391 -16.44 3.60 2.68
CA ILE A 391 -15.00 3.34 2.55
C ILE A 391 -14.31 3.45 3.90
N LEU A 392 -14.62 4.48 4.69
CA LEU A 392 -14.08 4.65 6.04
C LEU A 392 -14.60 3.59 7.02
N ALA A 393 -15.79 3.05 6.79
CA ALA A 393 -16.30 1.89 7.52
C ALA A 393 -15.63 0.56 7.09
N GLY A 394 -14.77 0.57 6.07
CA GLY A 394 -13.97 -0.59 5.68
C GLY A 394 -14.49 -1.40 4.51
N SER A 395 -15.28 -0.83 3.59
CA SER A 395 -15.81 -1.54 2.40
C SER A 395 -14.75 -2.21 1.54
N TRP A 396 -13.49 -1.79 1.63
CA TRP A 396 -12.36 -2.33 0.90
C TRP A 396 -11.78 -3.62 1.50
N ARG A 397 -12.04 -3.91 2.79
CA ARG A 397 -11.47 -5.08 3.46
C ARG A 397 -11.91 -6.37 2.79
N GLY A 398 -10.95 -7.26 2.52
CA GLY A 398 -11.21 -8.55 1.88
C GLY A 398 -11.64 -8.49 0.41
N LYS A 399 -11.75 -7.30 -0.21
CA LYS A 399 -12.06 -7.18 -1.65
C LYS A 399 -10.97 -7.83 -2.50
N HIS A 400 -11.39 -8.47 -3.59
CA HIS A 400 -10.49 -8.94 -4.62
C HIS A 400 -10.03 -7.79 -5.50
N ARG A 401 -8.81 -7.91 -6.02
CA ARG A 401 -8.18 -6.91 -6.87
C ARG A 401 -9.05 -6.51 -8.06
N ASP A 402 -9.70 -7.45 -8.74
CA ASP A 402 -10.58 -7.22 -9.90
C ASP A 402 -11.83 -6.37 -9.59
N THR A 403 -12.26 -6.36 -8.32
CA THR A 403 -13.39 -5.54 -7.85
C THR A 403 -13.01 -4.11 -7.47
N ILE A 404 -11.72 -3.84 -7.24
CA ILE A 404 -11.24 -2.48 -6.97
C ILE A 404 -11.31 -1.67 -8.27
N ARG A 405 -11.66 -0.39 -8.16
CA ARG A 405 -11.63 0.60 -9.24
C ARG A 405 -10.62 1.67 -8.88
N ALA A 406 -9.85 2.13 -9.84
CA ALA A 406 -8.79 3.12 -9.63
C ALA A 406 -8.93 4.27 -10.64
N SER A 407 -10.16 4.75 -10.87
CA SER A 407 -10.42 5.85 -11.81
C SER A 407 -10.28 7.21 -11.14
N GLY A 408 -10.39 8.29 -11.93
CA GLY A 408 -10.39 9.69 -11.45
C GLY A 408 -11.57 10.14 -10.60
N TYR A 409 -12.38 9.21 -10.08
CA TYR A 409 -13.44 9.50 -9.14
C TYR A 409 -12.89 9.35 -7.72
N VAL A 410 -13.06 10.37 -6.88
CA VAL A 410 -12.41 10.45 -5.57
C VAL A 410 -12.66 9.23 -4.68
N ALA A 411 -13.87 8.66 -4.70
CA ALA A 411 -14.17 7.48 -3.89
C ALA A 411 -13.43 6.22 -4.39
N HIS A 412 -13.25 6.07 -5.72
CA HIS A 412 -12.47 4.97 -6.29
C HIS A 412 -11.00 5.07 -5.86
N SER A 413 -10.36 6.24 -6.02
CA SER A 413 -8.95 6.41 -5.66
C SER A 413 -8.72 6.26 -4.14
N LEU A 414 -9.64 6.76 -3.31
CA LEU A 414 -9.56 6.57 -1.85
C LEU A 414 -9.69 5.09 -1.47
N GLU A 415 -10.68 4.37 -2.02
CA GLU A 415 -10.87 2.95 -1.74
C GLU A 415 -9.67 2.12 -2.20
N ALA A 416 -9.16 2.38 -3.41
CA ALA A 416 -7.99 1.72 -3.98
C ALA A 416 -6.72 1.96 -3.14
N SER A 417 -6.55 3.17 -2.61
CA SER A 417 -5.41 3.50 -1.75
C SER A 417 -5.43 2.73 -0.43
N LEU A 418 -6.55 2.75 0.30
CA LEU A 418 -6.69 1.99 1.55
C LEU A 418 -6.57 0.49 1.34
N TRP A 419 -7.15 -0.02 0.23
CA TRP A 419 -6.98 -1.41 -0.18
C TRP A 419 -5.52 -1.77 -0.46
N SER A 420 -4.77 -0.91 -1.16
CA SER A 420 -3.36 -1.16 -1.49
C SER A 420 -2.47 -1.20 -0.25
N ILE A 421 -2.71 -0.31 0.71
CA ILE A 421 -1.95 -0.23 1.97
C ILE A 421 -2.26 -1.45 2.85
N SER A 422 -3.53 -1.82 3.00
CA SER A 422 -3.92 -2.97 3.83
C SER A 422 -3.38 -4.30 3.33
N ARG A 423 -3.13 -4.40 2.03
CA ARG A 423 -2.53 -5.57 1.40
C ARG A 423 -1.02 -5.56 1.41
N SER A 424 -0.36 -4.56 1.97
CA SER A 424 1.09 -4.37 1.89
C SER A 424 1.74 -4.30 3.26
N GLY A 425 3.02 -4.66 3.35
CA GLY A 425 3.80 -4.58 4.59
C GLY A 425 4.90 -3.51 4.56
N THR A 426 5.17 -2.94 3.39
CA THR A 426 6.19 -1.89 3.18
C THR A 426 5.65 -0.78 2.28
N TYR A 427 6.32 0.38 2.30
CA TYR A 427 6.01 1.48 1.40
C TYR A 427 6.06 1.07 -0.08
N ALA A 428 7.14 0.37 -0.48
CA ALA A 428 7.34 -0.02 -1.87
C ALA A 428 6.24 -0.96 -2.37
N GLU A 429 5.86 -1.96 -1.56
CA GLU A 429 4.76 -2.86 -1.89
C GLU A 429 3.43 -2.12 -2.03
N ALA A 430 3.15 -1.15 -1.15
CA ALA A 430 1.89 -0.38 -1.19
C ALA A 430 1.76 0.45 -2.47
N VAL A 431 2.81 1.20 -2.81
CA VAL A 431 2.81 2.08 -3.99
C VAL A 431 2.83 1.26 -5.28
N LEU A 432 3.59 0.17 -5.34
CA LEU A 432 3.55 -0.75 -6.50
C LEU A 432 2.19 -1.42 -6.65
N THR A 433 1.54 -1.81 -5.54
CA THR A 433 0.19 -2.37 -5.57
C THR A 433 -0.80 -1.39 -6.16
N ALA A 434 -0.73 -0.11 -5.75
CA ALA A 434 -1.59 0.96 -6.24
C ALA A 434 -1.34 1.27 -7.73
N ALA A 435 -0.10 1.52 -8.13
CA ALA A 435 0.25 1.85 -9.52
C ALA A 435 -0.15 0.74 -10.50
N ASN A 436 0.01 -0.52 -10.10
CA ASN A 436 -0.35 -1.66 -10.94
C ASN A 436 -1.87 -1.89 -11.05
N LEU A 437 -2.74 -1.09 -10.43
CA LEU A 437 -4.18 -1.13 -10.72
C LEU A 437 -4.53 -0.57 -12.10
N GLY A 438 -3.62 0.21 -12.71
CA GLY A 438 -3.87 0.91 -13.98
C GLY A 438 -4.91 2.01 -13.80
N GLU A 439 -5.65 2.31 -14.87
CA GLU A 439 -6.65 3.39 -14.89
C GLU A 439 -6.01 4.76 -14.59
N ASP A 440 -6.31 5.37 -13.44
CA ASP A 440 -5.73 6.61 -12.93
C ASP A 440 -4.64 6.24 -11.90
N ALA A 441 -3.54 5.73 -12.45
CA ALA A 441 -2.51 4.99 -11.72
C ALA A 441 -1.56 5.90 -10.94
N ASP A 442 -1.19 7.05 -11.51
CA ASP A 442 -0.41 8.10 -10.84
C ASP A 442 -1.16 8.62 -9.63
N THR A 443 -2.43 9.04 -9.78
CA THR A 443 -3.18 9.59 -8.66
C THR A 443 -3.41 8.57 -7.56
N THR A 444 -3.77 7.34 -7.92
CA THR A 444 -3.98 6.27 -6.95
C THR A 444 -2.68 5.93 -6.21
N ALA A 445 -1.54 5.93 -6.90
CA ALA A 445 -0.22 5.71 -6.31
C ALA A 445 0.26 6.91 -5.47
N ALA A 446 -0.01 8.15 -5.87
CA ALA A 446 0.30 9.37 -5.13
C ALA A 446 -0.46 9.43 -3.81
N ILE A 447 -1.78 9.19 -3.83
CA ILE A 447 -2.60 9.07 -2.63
C ILE A 447 -2.03 7.97 -1.73
N THR A 448 -1.82 6.76 -2.26
CA THR A 448 -1.19 5.66 -1.50
C THR A 448 0.16 6.04 -0.90
N GLY A 449 0.98 6.75 -1.65
CA GLY A 449 2.29 7.21 -1.24
C GLY A 449 2.25 8.20 -0.07
N GLN A 450 1.23 9.06 0.00
CA GLN A 450 1.03 9.97 1.14
C GLN A 450 0.89 9.18 2.44
N LEU A 451 -0.05 8.24 2.51
CA LEU A 451 -0.34 7.50 3.74
C LEU A 451 0.70 6.42 4.03
N ALA A 452 1.18 5.68 3.03
CA ALA A 452 2.26 4.72 3.22
C ALA A 452 3.54 5.42 3.72
N GLY A 453 3.87 6.58 3.15
CA GLY A 453 5.00 7.38 3.59
C GLY A 453 4.83 7.92 5.00
N ALA A 454 3.61 8.35 5.37
CA ALA A 454 3.29 8.75 6.73
C ALA A 454 3.33 7.58 7.74
N LEU A 455 3.01 6.35 7.33
CA LEU A 455 3.04 5.17 8.20
C LEU A 455 4.47 4.66 8.44
N HIS A 456 5.29 4.63 7.39
CA HIS A 456 6.61 3.99 7.42
C HIS A 456 7.77 4.98 7.59
N GLY A 457 7.56 6.27 7.32
CA GLY A 457 8.59 7.31 7.33
C GLY A 457 9.45 7.34 6.06
N VAL A 458 10.10 8.47 5.82
CA VAL A 458 10.92 8.71 4.61
C VAL A 458 12.04 7.67 4.42
N GLY A 459 12.62 7.16 5.51
CA GLY A 459 13.69 6.16 5.45
C GLY A 459 13.24 4.77 4.94
N ALA A 460 11.93 4.53 4.84
CA ALA A 460 11.37 3.30 4.28
C ALA A 460 11.12 3.38 2.76
N ILE A 461 11.23 4.58 2.17
CA ILE A 461 11.15 4.76 0.71
C ILE A 461 12.46 4.24 0.11
N PRO A 462 12.42 3.40 -0.95
CA PRO A 462 13.63 2.92 -1.61
C PRO A 462 14.60 4.06 -1.96
N PRO A 463 15.88 4.00 -1.53
CA PRO A 463 16.85 5.06 -1.80
C PRO A 463 16.99 5.38 -3.28
N ASP A 464 17.04 4.36 -4.13
CA ASP A 464 17.16 4.51 -5.59
C ASP A 464 15.96 5.26 -6.21
N TRP A 465 14.77 5.21 -5.60
CA TRP A 465 13.61 5.99 -6.05
C TRP A 465 13.73 7.46 -5.64
N LEU A 466 14.20 7.71 -4.41
CA LEU A 466 14.46 9.08 -3.95
C LEU A 466 15.58 9.74 -4.76
N ASP A 467 16.62 9.00 -5.12
CA ASP A 467 17.76 9.52 -5.88
C ASP A 467 17.39 9.93 -7.31
N ARG A 468 16.37 9.28 -7.90
CA ARG A 468 15.83 9.65 -9.23
C ARG A 468 14.77 10.76 -9.15
N LEU A 469 14.18 11.00 -7.98
CA LEU A 469 13.03 11.88 -7.83
C LEU A 469 13.37 13.33 -8.20
N ALA A 470 12.66 13.87 -9.19
CA ALA A 470 12.84 15.24 -9.63
C ALA A 470 12.53 16.22 -8.48
N TRP A 471 13.40 17.23 -8.31
CA TRP A 471 13.25 18.28 -7.29
C TRP A 471 13.10 17.78 -5.85
N ARG A 472 13.68 16.62 -5.52
CA ARG A 472 13.72 16.07 -4.16
C ARG A 472 14.06 17.12 -3.10
N ASP A 473 15.14 17.88 -3.29
CA ASP A 473 15.58 18.91 -2.33
C ASP A 473 14.50 19.98 -2.07
N ARG A 474 13.74 20.37 -3.11
CA ARG A 474 12.65 21.36 -2.99
C ARG A 474 11.45 20.78 -2.24
N LEU A 475 11.12 19.51 -2.50
CA LEU A 475 10.06 18.79 -1.79
C LEU A 475 10.42 18.61 -0.30
N GLU A 476 11.66 18.21 0.01
CA GLU A 476 12.18 18.08 1.37
C GLU A 476 12.17 19.43 2.11
N ALA A 477 12.60 20.51 1.45
CA ALA A 477 12.59 21.84 2.02
C ALA A 477 11.16 22.34 2.33
N ALA A 478 10.22 22.14 1.40
CA ALA A 478 8.82 22.52 1.60
C ALA A 478 8.20 21.75 2.77
N ALA A 479 8.38 20.42 2.81
CA ALA A 479 7.88 19.58 3.88
C ALA A 479 8.50 19.95 5.25
N THR A 480 9.80 20.23 5.30
CA THR A 480 10.51 20.66 6.52
C THR A 480 9.92 21.95 7.07
N ARG A 481 9.72 22.96 6.21
CA ARG A 481 9.12 24.24 6.62
C ARG A 481 7.71 24.08 7.21
N LEU A 482 6.89 23.21 6.61
CA LEU A 482 5.55 22.92 7.13
C LEU A 482 5.58 22.23 8.48
N PHE A 483 6.48 21.25 8.64
CA PHE A 483 6.63 20.53 9.90
C PHE A 483 7.13 21.45 11.01
N GLU A 484 8.12 22.30 10.74
CA GLU A 484 8.64 23.25 11.72
C GLU A 484 7.56 24.25 12.15
N ALA A 485 6.80 24.81 11.21
CA ALA A 485 5.67 25.68 11.53
C ALA A 485 4.54 24.97 12.31
N SER A 486 4.47 23.63 12.31
CA SER A 486 3.49 22.86 13.08
C SER A 486 3.82 22.75 14.56
N ILE A 487 5.08 22.94 14.95
CA ILE A 487 5.56 22.79 16.33
C ILE A 487 5.92 24.13 17.00
N GLU A 488 5.83 25.23 16.26
CA GLU A 488 5.85 26.62 16.75
C GLU A 488 4.48 27.01 17.33
#